data_AF-A0A961B3W6-F1
#
_entry.id   AF-A0A961B3W6-F1
#
_cell.length_a   1.000
_cell.length_b   1.000
_cell.length_c   1.000
_cell.angle_alpha   90.00
_cell.angle_beta   90.00
_cell.angle_gamma   90.00
#
_symmetry.space_group_name_H-M   'P 1'
#
loop_
_entity.id
_entity.type
_entity.pdbx_description
1 polymer ?
#
loop_
_entity_poly.entity_id
_entity_poly.type
_entity_poly.pdbx_seq_one_letter_code
_entity_poly.pdbx_strand_id
1 'polypeptide(L)'
;MKFNALFKRKIRTPDTLNLAGGQAHAASEKLELVTILLTSFLEHQFYRKADQTAKRLVELVAKIPDKAFVAKAALYARREA
;
A
#
# COMPACT_ATOMS: atom_id res chain seq x y z
N MET A 1 20.98 17.50 33.47
CA MET A 1 21.27 17.06 32.09
C MET A 1 20.05 16.31 31.53
N LYS A 2 19.41 16.80 30.47
CA LYS A 2 18.21 16.18 29.84
C LYS A 2 18.54 15.57 28.46
N PHE A 3 19.51 14.66 28.42
CA PHE A 3 19.96 14.04 27.17
C PHE A 3 18.88 13.15 26.50
N ASN A 4 17.93 12.60 27.29
CA ASN A 4 16.84 11.73 26.79
C ASN A 4 15.63 12.45 26.18
N ALA A 5 15.57 13.79 26.21
CA ALA A 5 14.44 14.52 25.62
C ALA A 5 14.54 14.64 24.09
N LEU A 6 15.76 14.61 23.54
CA LEU A 6 16.03 14.75 22.10
C LEU A 6 15.74 13.47 21.29
N PHE A 7 15.60 12.32 21.96
CA PHE A 7 15.39 11.01 21.32
C PHE A 7 14.01 10.41 21.58
N LYS A 8 13.00 11.20 21.95
CA LYS A 8 11.61 10.72 22.02
C LYS A 8 11.08 10.50 20.60
N ARG A 9 11.45 9.37 19.99
CA ARG A 9 10.90 8.91 18.72
C ARG A 9 9.39 8.74 18.91
N LYS A 10 8.60 9.59 18.24
CA LYS A 10 7.15 9.47 18.25
C LYS A 10 6.77 8.13 17.61
N ILE A 11 6.32 7.19 18.44
CA ILE A 11 5.82 5.90 17.98
C ILE A 11 4.57 6.18 17.16
N ARG A 12 4.50 5.66 15.93
CA ARG A 12 3.28 5.74 15.12
C ARG A 12 2.20 4.91 15.81
N THR A 13 1.06 5.54 16.07
CA THR A 13 -0.15 4.83 16.50
C THR A 13 -0.83 4.22 15.27
N PRO A 14 -1.56 3.09 15.43
CA PRO A 14 -2.43 2.57 14.39
C PRO A 14 -3.37 3.67 13.88
N ASP A 15 -3.54 3.76 12.57
CA ASP A 15 -4.33 4.78 11.88
C ASP A 15 -5.45 4.18 11.01
N THR A 16 -5.58 2.85 11.04
CA THR A 16 -6.63 2.14 10.33
C THR A 16 -6.97 0.81 11.00
N LEU A 17 -8.02 0.15 10.49
CA LEU A 17 -8.36 -1.23 10.84
C LEU A 17 -8.10 -2.12 9.63
N ASN A 18 -7.59 -3.33 9.86
CA ASN A 18 -7.45 -4.32 8.81
C ASN A 18 -8.83 -4.92 8.44
N LEU A 19 -8.86 -5.79 7.43
CA LEU A 19 -10.10 -6.41 6.95
C LEU A 19 -10.78 -7.34 7.98
N ALA A 20 -10.06 -7.73 9.05
CA ALA A 20 -10.59 -8.50 10.18
C ALA A 20 -11.00 -7.62 11.38
N GLY A 21 -10.91 -6.28 11.26
CA GLY A 21 -11.27 -5.33 12.32
C GLY A 21 -10.19 -5.07 13.37
N GLY A 22 -8.98 -5.61 13.21
CA GLY A 22 -7.84 -5.36 14.10
C GLY A 22 -7.11 -4.05 13.80
N GLN A 23 -6.50 -3.45 14.83
CA GLN A 23 -5.69 -2.22 14.67
C GLN A 23 -4.50 -2.45 13.72
N ALA A 24 -4.29 -1.54 12.77
CA ALA A 24 -3.25 -1.63 11.76
C ALA A 24 -2.70 -0.26 11.34
N HIS A 25 -1.64 -0.29 10.53
CA HIS A 25 -1.09 0.90 9.87
C HIS A 25 -1.40 0.88 8.38
N ALA A 26 -1.90 2.00 7.85
CA ALA A 26 -2.16 2.13 6.43
C ALA A 26 -0.84 2.12 5.64
N ALA A 27 -0.80 1.32 4.57
CA ALA A 27 0.27 1.41 3.59
C ALA A 27 0.20 2.74 2.85
N SER A 28 1.34 3.28 2.42
CA SER A 28 1.33 4.40 1.48
C SER A 28 0.74 3.95 0.14
N GLU A 29 0.12 4.86 -0.60
CA GLU A 29 -0.50 4.54 -1.90
C GLU A 29 0.48 3.90 -2.88
N LYS A 30 1.73 4.39 -2.91
CA LYS A 30 2.82 3.83 -3.71
C LYS A 30 3.18 2.41 -3.27
N LEU A 31 3.24 2.16 -1.96
CA LEU A 31 3.54 0.82 -1.44
C LEU A 31 2.39 -0.14 -1.76
N GLU A 32 1.14 0.27 -1.56
CA GLU A 32 -0.02 -0.55 -1.89
C GLU A 32 -0.07 -0.90 -3.38
N LEU A 33 0.20 0.07 -4.27
CA LEU A 33 0.24 -0.15 -5.72
C LEU A 33 1.26 -1.23 -6.09
N VAL A 34 2.49 -1.09 -5.61
CA VAL A 34 3.59 -2.01 -5.96
C VAL A 34 3.35 -3.39 -5.37
N THR A 35 2.82 -3.48 -4.14
CA THR A 35 2.43 -4.77 -3.56
C THR A 35 1.39 -5.47 -4.43
N ILE A 36 0.33 -4.77 -4.85
CA ILE A 36 -0.69 -5.38 -5.72
C ILE A 36 -0.08 -5.83 -7.04
N LEU A 37 0.72 -4.99 -7.69
CA LEU A 37 1.33 -5.30 -8.99
C LEU A 37 2.25 -6.52 -8.94
N LEU A 38 3.00 -6.70 -7.85
CA LEU A 38 4.03 -7.74 -7.76
C LEU A 38 3.55 -9.04 -7.11
N THR A 39 2.46 -9.02 -6.34
CA THR A 39 2.05 -10.19 -5.55
C THR A 39 0.61 -10.64 -5.80
N SER A 40 -0.19 -9.90 -6.56
CA SER A 40 -1.59 -10.27 -6.81
C SER A 40 -1.73 -11.07 -8.10
N PHE A 41 -2.49 -12.17 -8.03
CA PHE A 41 -2.95 -12.94 -9.19
C PHE A 41 -4.38 -12.59 -9.63
N LEU A 42 -4.98 -11.55 -9.04
CA LEU A 42 -6.38 -11.16 -9.27
C LEU A 42 -7.39 -12.30 -9.05
N GLU A 43 -7.17 -13.11 -8.02
CA GLU A 43 -8.08 -14.18 -7.60
C GLU A 43 -8.91 -13.78 -6.36
N HIS A 44 -9.95 -14.54 -6.06
CA HIS A 44 -10.69 -14.38 -4.82
C HIS A 44 -9.82 -14.79 -3.62
N GLN A 45 -9.77 -13.93 -2.61
CA GLN A 45 -9.09 -14.16 -1.34
C GLN A 45 -10.11 -14.22 -0.20
N PHE A 46 -9.67 -14.71 0.95
CA PHE A 46 -10.51 -14.87 2.13
C PHE A 46 -11.27 -13.58 2.53
N TYR A 47 -10.63 -12.42 2.42
CA TYR A 47 -11.22 -11.12 2.80
C TYR A 47 -11.55 -10.19 1.62
N ARG A 48 -11.30 -10.59 0.37
CA ARG A 48 -11.43 -9.69 -0.78
C ARG A 48 -11.72 -10.46 -2.08
N LYS A 49 -12.60 -9.93 -2.92
CA LYS A 49 -12.85 -10.46 -4.28
C LYS A 49 -11.86 -9.91 -5.31
N ALA A 50 -11.60 -10.68 -6.36
CA ALA A 50 -10.77 -10.28 -7.51
C ALA A 50 -11.10 -8.88 -8.04
N ASP A 51 -12.38 -8.63 -8.35
CA ASP A 51 -12.84 -7.36 -8.93
C ASP A 51 -12.61 -6.16 -8.01
N GLN A 52 -12.65 -6.37 -6.69
CA GLN A 52 -12.35 -5.32 -5.71
C GLN A 52 -10.86 -4.94 -5.77
N THR A 53 -9.97 -5.91 -5.98
CA THR A 53 -8.54 -5.64 -6.19
C THR A 53 -8.31 -4.90 -7.50
N ALA A 54 -8.96 -5.30 -8.59
CA ALA A 54 -8.85 -4.61 -9.87
C ALA A 54 -9.34 -3.15 -9.78
N LYS A 55 -10.50 -2.92 -9.14
CA LYS A 55 -11.01 -1.58 -8.88
C LYS A 55 -10.04 -0.75 -8.03
N ARG A 56 -9.46 -1.36 -6.99
CA ARG A 56 -8.48 -0.70 -6.12
C ARG A 56 -7.23 -0.27 -6.89
N LEU A 57 -6.76 -1.08 -7.85
CA LEU A 57 -5.65 -0.73 -8.71
C LEU A 57 -5.94 0.54 -9.52
N VAL A 58 -7.14 0.64 -10.11
CA VAL A 58 -7.58 1.82 -10.87
C VAL A 58 -7.62 3.07 -9.98
N GLU A 59 -8.15 2.93 -8.76
CA GLU A 59 -8.18 4.02 -7.78
C GLU A 59 -6.76 4.50 -7.41
N LEU A 60 -5.82 3.59 -7.17
CA LEU A 60 -4.43 3.93 -6.84
C LEU A 60 -3.73 4.66 -8.00
N VAL A 61 -3.92 4.19 -9.23
CA VAL A 61 -3.40 4.84 -10.45
C VAL A 61 -3.95 6.27 -10.59
N ALA A 62 -5.24 6.48 -10.30
CA ALA A 62 -5.85 7.79 -10.32
C ALA A 62 -5.30 8.70 -9.21
N LYS A 63 -5.23 8.18 -7.97
CA LYS A 63 -4.91 8.92 -6.76
C LYS A 63 -3.45 9.36 -6.66
N ILE A 64 -2.49 8.53 -7.10
CA ILE A 64 -1.06 8.84 -6.98
C ILE A 64 -0.70 9.99 -7.94
N PRO A 65 -0.20 11.14 -7.46
CA PRO A 65 0.11 12.28 -8.32
C PRO A 65 1.34 12.06 -9.19
N ASP A 66 2.32 11.30 -8.70
CA ASP A 66 3.55 10.97 -9.42
C ASP A 66 3.29 9.90 -10.50
N LYS A 67 2.88 10.36 -11.67
CA LYS A 67 2.54 9.47 -12.80
C LYS A 67 3.77 8.78 -13.40
N ALA A 68 4.96 9.36 -13.28
CA ALA A 68 6.19 8.71 -13.72
C ALA A 68 6.50 7.46 -12.87
N PHE A 69 6.28 7.53 -11.56
CA PHE A 69 6.37 6.37 -10.68
C PHE A 69 5.37 5.28 -11.08
N VAL A 70 4.10 5.64 -11.29
CA VAL A 70 3.05 4.68 -11.67
C VAL A 70 3.41 3.97 -12.99
N ALA A 71 3.82 4.71 -14.01
CA ALA A 71 4.20 4.15 -15.30
C ALA A 71 5.43 3.22 -15.18
N LYS A 72 6.46 3.61 -14.43
CA LYS A 72 7.65 2.78 -14.22
C LYS A 72 7.33 1.51 -13.44
N ALA A 73 6.49 1.59 -12.41
CA ALA A 73 6.05 0.42 -11.65
C ALA A 73 5.32 -0.59 -12.54
N ALA A 74 4.42 -0.11 -13.41
CA ALA A 74 3.72 -0.97 -14.36
C ALA A 74 4.66 -1.60 -15.40
N LEU A 75 5.62 -0.83 -15.93
CA LEU A 75 6.63 -1.36 -16.86
C LEU A 75 7.52 -2.41 -16.20
N TYR A 76 7.95 -2.17 -14.96
CA TYR A 76 8.73 -3.13 -14.18
C TYR A 76 7.96 -4.43 -13.96
N ALA A 77 6.72 -4.33 -13.44
CA ALA A 77 5.88 -5.49 -13.17
C ALA A 77 5.60 -6.33 -14.43
N ARG A 78 5.57 -5.71 -15.61
CA ARG A 78 5.37 -6.42 -16.88
C ARG A 78 6.64 -7.10 -17.43
N ARG A 79 7.83 -6.59 -17.10
CA ARG A 79 9.09 -6.98 -17.77
C ARG A 79 10.02 -7.81 -16.90
N GLU A 80 10.03 -7.55 -15.60
CA GLU A 80 11.07 -8.04 -14.68
C GLU A 80 10.51 -8.86 -13.51
N ALA A 81 9.18 -8.83 -13.29
CA ALA A 81 8.52 -9.48 -12.15
C ALA A 81 7.87 -10.81 -12.54
#